data_AF-A0A0D0BNP0-F1
#
_entry.id   AF-A0A0D0BNP0-F1
#
_cell.length_a   1.000
_cell.length_b   1.000
_cell.length_c   1.000
_cell.angle_alpha   90.00
_cell.angle_beta   90.00
_cell.angle_gamma   90.00
#
_symmetry.space_group_name_H-M   'P 1'
#
loop_
_entity.id
_entity.type
_entity.pdbx_description
1 polymer ?
#
loop_
_entity_poly.entity_id
_entity_poly.type
_entity_poly.pdbx_seq_one_letter_code
_entity_poly.pdbx_strand_id
1 'polypeptide(L)'
;MSYMKGGRVDGWTEVYYCNHYNSDKQKWTISWDKFRTDLIPVFTDITKRQTAWDKLQFIKQGKMLADNFFKEFEILLSDAGYNTVESHIITLIEGAVNSNVIDNIIKGSTKPIVLYDNHKGRIIGMDNMWRQ
;
A
#
# COMPACT_ATOMS: atom_id res chain seq x y z
N MET A 1 -12.65 -20.65 8.36
CA MET A 1 -12.29 -19.26 7.97
C MET A 1 -11.01 -18.79 8.68
N SER A 2 -10.01 -19.66 8.92
CA SER A 2 -8.84 -19.35 9.77
C SER A 2 -7.76 -18.45 9.12
N TYR A 3 -7.95 -18.05 7.85
CA TYR A 3 -6.96 -17.30 7.08
C TYR A 3 -7.29 -15.81 6.92
N MET A 4 -8.45 -15.36 7.38
CA MET A 4 -8.86 -13.95 7.37
C MET A 4 -8.84 -13.46 8.81
N LYS A 5 -7.82 -12.69 9.20
CA LYS A 5 -7.71 -12.14 10.56
C LYS A 5 -7.54 -10.63 10.50
N GLY A 6 -8.29 -9.91 11.33
CA GLY A 6 -8.24 -8.46 11.47
C GLY A 6 -9.60 -7.90 11.93
N GLY A 7 -9.61 -6.83 12.72
CA GLY A 7 -10.85 -6.33 13.38
C GLY A 7 -11.98 -5.95 12.43
N ARG A 8 -11.69 -5.70 11.14
CA ARG A 8 -12.71 -5.47 10.10
C ARG A 8 -13.36 -6.75 9.58
N VAL A 9 -12.65 -7.88 9.64
CA VAL A 9 -13.17 -9.23 9.32
C VAL A 9 -14.21 -9.61 10.36
N ASP A 10 -13.88 -9.44 11.64
CA ASP A 10 -14.75 -9.81 12.75
C ASP A 10 -16.06 -9.01 12.69
N GLY A 11 -15.98 -7.69 12.51
CA GLY A 11 -17.16 -6.84 12.34
C GLY A 11 -17.98 -7.16 11.08
N TRP A 12 -17.35 -7.47 9.95
CA TRP A 12 -18.08 -7.90 8.75
C TRP A 12 -18.80 -9.22 8.99
N THR A 13 -18.14 -10.21 9.61
CA THR A 13 -18.75 -11.52 9.89
C THR A 13 -19.94 -11.41 10.84
N GLU A 14 -19.84 -10.56 11.86
CA GLU A 14 -20.91 -10.33 12.83
C GLU A 14 -22.11 -9.64 12.18
N VAL A 15 -21.89 -8.57 11.41
CA VAL A 15 -22.96 -7.89 10.66
C VAL A 15 -23.59 -8.82 9.63
N TYR A 16 -22.78 -9.59 8.90
CA TYR A 16 -23.28 -10.53 7.89
C TYR A 16 -24.11 -11.66 8.52
N TYR A 17 -23.67 -12.17 9.67
CA TYR A 17 -24.44 -13.13 10.46
C TYR A 17 -25.76 -12.55 10.92
N CYS A 18 -25.78 -11.37 11.54
CA CYS A 18 -27.00 -10.71 12.01
C CYS A 18 -28.02 -10.45 10.88
N ASN A 19 -27.54 -10.11 9.68
CA ASN A 19 -28.42 -9.80 8.55
C ASN A 19 -28.97 -11.05 7.83
N HIS A 20 -28.25 -12.16 7.87
CA HIS A 20 -28.54 -13.33 7.02
C HIS A 20 -28.81 -14.62 7.78
N TYR A 21 -28.59 -14.67 9.09
CA TYR A 21 -28.96 -15.79 9.93
C TYR A 21 -30.22 -15.47 10.72
N ASN A 22 -31.29 -16.24 10.47
CA ASN A 22 -32.49 -16.15 11.29
C ASN A 22 -32.30 -17.02 12.53
N SER A 23 -32.12 -16.38 13.69
CA SER A 23 -31.92 -17.05 14.98
C SER A 23 -33.10 -17.94 15.37
N ASP A 24 -34.33 -17.47 15.15
CA ASP A 24 -35.56 -18.13 15.58
C ASP A 24 -35.82 -19.42 14.81
N LYS A 25 -35.45 -19.43 13.53
CA LYS A 25 -35.58 -20.58 12.62
C LYS A 25 -34.29 -21.39 12.51
N GLN A 26 -33.24 -20.97 13.21
CA GLN A 26 -31.88 -21.52 13.14
C GLN A 26 -31.37 -21.75 11.72
N LYS A 27 -31.71 -20.84 10.80
CA LYS A 27 -31.50 -21.05 9.36
C LYS A 27 -30.98 -19.81 8.67
N TRP A 28 -30.04 -20.03 7.75
CA TRP A 28 -29.59 -19.00 6.82
C TRP A 28 -30.69 -18.61 5.83
N THR A 29 -30.87 -17.31 5.63
CA THR A 29 -31.83 -16.74 4.68
C THR A 29 -31.26 -16.66 3.25
N ILE A 30 -29.98 -16.96 3.08
CA ILE A 30 -29.25 -16.91 1.82
C ILE A 30 -28.70 -18.29 1.43
N SER A 31 -28.39 -18.45 0.14
CA SER A 31 -27.67 -19.62 -0.36
C SER A 31 -26.17 -19.48 -0.15
N TRP A 32 -25.46 -20.61 -0.22
CA TRP A 32 -24.00 -20.64 -0.22
C TRP A 32 -23.38 -19.85 -1.38
N ASP A 33 -24.01 -19.87 -2.56
CA ASP A 33 -23.52 -19.11 -3.70
C ASP A 33 -23.63 -17.60 -3.49
N LYS A 34 -24.74 -17.13 -2.89
CA LYS A 34 -24.88 -15.71 -2.53
C LYS A 34 -23.83 -15.27 -1.52
N PHE A 35 -23.57 -16.11 -0.51
CA PHE A 35 -22.50 -15.87 0.45
C PHE A 35 -21.13 -15.72 -0.23
N ARG A 36 -20.78 -16.62 -1.16
CA ARG A 36 -19.51 -16.53 -1.90
C ARG A 36 -19.43 -15.27 -2.76
N THR A 37 -20.51 -14.92 -3.45
CA THR A 37 -20.59 -13.69 -4.27
C THR A 37 -20.38 -12.43 -3.43
N ASP A 38 -20.88 -12.40 -2.20
CA ASP A 38 -20.73 -11.24 -1.31
C ASP A 38 -19.36 -11.20 -0.61
N LEU A 39 -18.79 -12.38 -0.33
CA LEU A 39 -17.50 -12.51 0.34
C LEU A 39 -16.33 -12.13 -0.58
N ILE A 40 -16.33 -12.62 -1.83
CA ILE A 40 -15.20 -12.44 -2.75
C ILE A 40 -14.80 -10.97 -2.94
N PRO A 41 -15.69 -10.03 -3.32
CA PRO A 41 -15.27 -8.65 -3.58
C PRO A 41 -14.75 -7.95 -2.31
N VAL A 42 -15.41 -8.18 -1.16
CA VAL A 42 -15.03 -7.56 0.12
C VAL A 42 -13.59 -7.92 0.50
N PHE A 43 -13.22 -9.19 0.34
CA PHE A 43 -11.90 -9.67 0.77
C PHE A 43 -10.85 -9.67 -0.34
N THR A 44 -11.24 -9.67 -1.62
CA THR A 44 -10.30 -9.54 -2.74
C THR A 44 -9.61 -8.18 -2.73
N ASP A 45 -10.37 -7.10 -2.53
CA ASP A 45 -9.79 -5.76 -2.51
C ASP A 45 -8.92 -5.51 -1.29
N ILE A 46 -9.30 -6.07 -0.13
CA ILE A 46 -8.47 -6.04 1.09
C ILE A 46 -7.16 -6.79 0.86
N THR A 47 -7.22 -7.98 0.28
CA THR A 47 -6.02 -8.78 -0.01
C THR A 47 -5.10 -8.07 -1.00
N LYS A 48 -5.67 -7.43 -2.04
CA LYS A 48 -4.91 -6.63 -3.00
C LYS A 48 -4.23 -5.43 -2.34
N ARG A 49 -4.96 -4.65 -1.54
CA ARG A 49 -4.39 -3.50 -0.82
C ARG A 49 -3.28 -3.92 0.14
N GLN A 50 -3.52 -4.97 0.92
CA GLN A 50 -2.52 -5.51 1.85
C GLN A 50 -1.27 -6.00 1.10
N THR A 51 -1.47 -6.71 -0.02
CA THR A 51 -0.35 -7.17 -0.86
C THR A 51 0.41 -6.00 -1.48
N ALA A 52 -0.29 -4.96 -1.94
CA ALA A 52 0.33 -3.75 -2.48
C ALA A 52 1.12 -3.01 -1.39
N TRP A 53 0.57 -2.92 -0.17
CA TRP A 53 1.26 -2.36 0.98
C TRP A 53 2.50 -3.15 1.37
N ASP A 54 2.41 -4.47 1.47
CA ASP A 54 3.55 -5.33 1.79
C ASP A 54 4.65 -5.14 0.73
N LYS A 55 4.29 -5.14 -0.57
CA LYS A 55 5.24 -4.84 -1.66
C LYS A 55 5.86 -3.44 -1.54
N LEU A 56 5.07 -2.43 -1.17
CA LEU A 56 5.54 -1.06 -0.96
C LEU A 56 6.58 -0.96 0.16
N GLN A 57 6.46 -1.75 1.22
CA GLN A 57 7.43 -1.76 2.32
C GLN A 57 8.78 -2.39 1.92
N PHE A 58 8.77 -3.33 0.98
CA PHE A 58 9.96 -4.07 0.57
C PHE A 58 10.56 -3.63 -0.77
N ILE A 59 9.88 -2.77 -1.53
CA ILE A 59 10.42 -2.26 -2.80
C ILE A 59 11.73 -1.50 -2.53
N LYS A 60 12.75 -1.80 -3.34
CA LYS A 60 14.05 -1.12 -3.32
C LYS A 60 14.38 -0.68 -4.74
N GLN A 61 14.94 0.51 -4.88
CA GLN A 61 15.43 1.01 -6.17
C GLN A 61 16.52 0.07 -6.74
N GLY A 62 17.48 -0.36 -5.91
CA GLY A 62 18.54 -1.28 -6.32
C GLY A 62 19.33 -0.74 -7.52
N LYS A 63 19.32 -1.49 -8.63
CA LYS A 63 19.94 -1.10 -9.92
C LYS A 63 18.97 -0.39 -10.87
N MET A 64 17.67 -0.31 -10.53
CA MET A 64 16.64 0.31 -11.36
C MET A 64 16.86 1.82 -11.44
N LEU A 65 16.63 2.43 -12.61
CA LEU A 65 16.60 3.89 -12.74
C LEU A 65 15.56 4.48 -11.79
N ALA A 66 15.91 5.58 -11.11
CA ALA A 66 15.01 6.23 -10.16
C ALA A 66 13.63 6.54 -10.77
N ASP A 67 13.61 6.94 -12.04
CA ASP A 67 12.38 7.27 -12.76
C ASP A 67 11.42 6.08 -12.91
N ASN A 68 11.97 4.88 -13.16
CA ASN A 68 11.19 3.65 -13.22
C ASN A 68 10.77 3.19 -11.83
N PHE A 69 11.65 3.35 -10.84
CA PHE A 69 11.32 3.05 -9.44
C PHE A 69 10.12 3.88 -8.98
N PHE A 70 10.09 5.19 -9.25
CA PHE A 70 8.97 6.04 -8.84
C PHE A 70 7.67 5.68 -9.55
N LYS A 71 7.70 5.24 -10.81
CA LYS A 71 6.50 4.72 -11.50
C LYS A 71 5.93 3.51 -10.79
N GLU A 72 6.77 2.52 -10.46
CA GLU A 72 6.32 1.33 -9.73
C GLU A 72 5.84 1.66 -8.31
N PHE A 73 6.55 2.55 -7.62
CA PHE A 73 6.20 3.01 -6.28
C PHE A 73 4.84 3.71 -6.25
N GLU A 74 4.56 4.60 -7.20
CA GLU A 74 3.28 5.33 -7.31
C GLU A 74 2.11 4.40 -7.64
N ILE A 75 2.34 3.39 -8.50
CA ILE A 75 1.34 2.35 -8.76
C ILE A 75 1.00 1.59 -7.48
N LEU A 76 2.02 1.17 -6.71
CA LEU A 76 1.83 0.45 -5.45
C LEU A 76 1.15 1.31 -4.38
N LEU A 77 1.44 2.62 -4.31
CA LEU A 77 0.74 3.54 -3.42
C LEU A 77 -0.75 3.62 -3.76
N SER A 78 -1.06 3.81 -5.04
CA SER A 78 -2.43 3.87 -5.53
C SER A 78 -3.18 2.56 -5.25
N ASP A 79 -2.55 1.41 -5.51
CA ASP A 79 -3.13 0.08 -5.28
C ASP A 79 -3.33 -0.23 -3.79
N ALA A 80 -2.48 0.32 -2.92
CA ALA A 80 -2.62 0.23 -1.47
C ALA A 80 -3.64 1.25 -0.92
N GLY A 81 -4.03 2.26 -1.72
CA GLY A 81 -5.03 3.28 -1.37
C GLY A 81 -4.47 4.48 -0.60
N TYR A 82 -3.16 4.75 -0.71
CA TYR A 82 -2.49 5.88 -0.07
C TYR A 82 -2.24 7.03 -1.05
N ASN A 83 -2.09 8.25 -0.52
CA ASN A 83 -1.76 9.44 -1.31
C ASN A 83 -0.34 9.95 -1.00
N THR A 84 0.31 10.57 -1.98
CA THR A 84 1.68 11.10 -1.91
C THR A 84 1.85 12.29 -0.96
N VAL A 85 0.75 12.84 -0.44
CA VAL A 85 0.74 13.97 0.51
C VAL A 85 1.02 13.51 1.95
N GLU A 86 0.94 12.21 2.23
CA GLU A 86 1.15 11.67 3.56
C GLU A 86 2.64 11.66 3.94
N SER A 87 2.98 12.23 5.09
CA SER A 87 4.38 12.39 5.54
C SER A 87 5.14 11.08 5.67
N HIS A 88 4.45 9.98 5.97
CA HIS A 88 5.04 8.64 6.04
C HIS A 88 5.60 8.16 4.69
N ILE A 89 5.06 8.65 3.56
CA ILE A 89 5.53 8.27 2.22
C ILE A 89 6.96 8.73 1.98
N ILE A 90 7.36 9.88 2.54
CA ILE A 90 8.73 10.37 2.45
C ILE A 90 9.70 9.39 3.11
N THR A 91 9.38 8.92 4.32
CA THR A 91 10.20 7.92 5.03
C THR A 91 10.30 6.61 4.27
N LEU A 92 9.21 6.19 3.59
CA LEU A 92 9.23 4.98 2.75
C LEU A 92 10.18 5.13 1.56
N ILE A 93 10.18 6.28 0.89
CA ILE A 93 11.11 6.57 -0.22
C ILE A 93 12.55 6.61 0.26
N GLU A 94 12.82 7.32 1.36
CA GLU A 94 14.17 7.41 1.94
C GLU A 94 14.74 6.04 2.29
N GLY A 95 13.89 5.12 2.79
CA GLY A 95 14.29 3.74 3.06
C GLY A 95 14.41 2.86 1.80
N ALA A 96 13.73 3.19 0.71
CA ALA A 96 13.66 2.38 -0.51
C ALA A 96 14.72 2.77 -1.56
N VAL A 97 15.11 4.04 -1.59
CA VAL A 97 16.09 4.62 -2.51
C VAL A 97 17.52 4.35 -2.04
N ASN A 98 18.48 4.40 -2.96
CA ASN A 98 19.89 4.20 -2.63
C ASN A 98 20.35 5.20 -1.55
N SER A 99 20.90 4.69 -0.45
CA SER A 99 21.33 5.50 0.70
C SER A 99 22.35 6.57 0.34
N ASN A 100 23.21 6.34 -0.66
CA ASN A 100 24.18 7.35 -1.12
C ASN A 100 23.49 8.54 -1.80
N VAL A 101 22.37 8.32 -2.51
CA VAL A 101 21.59 9.39 -3.13
C VAL A 101 20.91 10.22 -2.04
N ILE A 102 20.28 9.56 -1.06
CA ILE A 102 19.62 10.22 0.07
C ILE A 102 20.62 11.01 0.92
N ASP A 103 21.77 10.44 1.26
CA ASP A 103 22.82 11.10 2.03
C ASP A 103 23.31 12.39 1.36
N ASN A 104 23.48 12.37 0.03
CA ASN A 104 23.89 13.54 -0.73
C ASN A 104 22.78 14.60 -0.79
N ILE A 105 21.51 14.19 -0.87
CA ILE A 105 20.36 15.11 -0.80
C ILE A 105 20.31 15.78 0.57
N ILE A 106 20.43 15.03 1.66
CA ILE A 106 20.39 15.56 3.03
C ILE A 106 21.55 16.52 3.27
N LYS A 107 22.79 16.10 2.95
CA LYS A 107 23.99 16.94 3.12
C LYS A 107 23.95 18.23 2.30
N GLY A 108 23.32 18.18 1.12
CA GLY A 108 23.15 19.33 0.23
C GLY A 108 21.92 20.21 0.52
N SER A 109 21.10 19.89 1.54
CA SER A 109 19.85 20.59 1.83
C SER A 109 19.88 21.30 3.17
N THR A 110 19.60 22.61 3.19
CA THR A 110 19.46 23.40 4.42
C THR A 110 18.04 23.38 5.01
N LYS A 111 17.06 22.76 4.32
CA LYS A 111 15.68 22.63 4.77
C LYS A 111 15.20 21.17 4.65
N PRO A 112 14.37 20.68 5.58
CA PRO A 112 13.72 19.37 5.44
C PRO A 112 12.85 19.36 4.17
N ILE A 113 12.92 18.28 3.41
CA ILE A 113 12.07 18.09 2.23
C ILE A 113 10.72 17.57 2.73
N VAL A 114 9.68 18.39 2.60
CA VAL A 114 8.33 18.08 3.12
C VAL A 114 7.37 17.68 1.98
N LEU A 115 7.77 17.88 0.72
CA LEU A 115 6.92 17.65 -0.45
C LEU A 115 7.48 16.53 -1.33
N TYR A 116 6.62 15.54 -1.61
CA TYR A 116 6.93 14.37 -2.43
C TYR A 116 7.51 14.72 -3.80
N ASP A 117 6.87 15.62 -4.56
CA ASP A 117 7.29 15.95 -5.93
C ASP A 117 8.69 16.58 -5.97
N ASN A 118 9.00 17.44 -4.99
CA ASN A 118 10.32 18.03 -4.86
C ASN A 118 11.36 16.95 -4.52
N HIS A 119 11.00 16.03 -3.63
CA HIS A 119 11.89 14.93 -3.26
C HIS A 119 12.19 14.00 -4.45
N LYS A 120 11.13 13.61 -5.19
CA LYS A 120 11.21 12.77 -6.39
C LYS A 120 12.12 13.40 -7.44
N GLY A 121 11.91 14.69 -7.76
CA GLY A 121 12.73 15.39 -8.75
C GLY A 121 14.21 15.42 -8.41
N ARG A 122 14.55 15.62 -7.12
CA ARG A 122 15.96 15.63 -6.66
C ARG A 122 16.61 14.25 -6.72
N ILE A 123 15.87 13.20 -6.36
CA ILE A 123 16.35 11.81 -6.44
C ILE A 123 16.63 11.43 -7.89
N ILE A 124 15.70 11.73 -8.81
CA ILE A 124 15.88 11.44 -10.24
C ILE A 124 17.08 12.19 -10.80
N GLY A 125 17.23 13.48 -10.46
CA GLY A 125 18.38 14.29 -10.89
C GLY A 125 19.71 13.69 -10.44
N MET A 126 19.83 13.32 -9.16
CA MET A 126 21.06 12.73 -8.62
C MET A 126 21.35 11.32 -9.12
N ASP A 127 20.34 10.46 -9.29
CA ASP A 127 20.53 9.11 -9.85
C ASP A 127 21.05 9.18 -11.29
N ASN A 128 20.55 10.13 -12.10
CA ASN A 128 21.04 10.36 -13.45
C ASN A 128 22.50 10.86 -13.47
N MET A 129 22.87 11.76 -12.56
CA MET A 129 24.26 12.27 -12.45
C MET A 129 25.24 11.17 -12.00
N TRP A 130 24.81 10.25 -11.13
CA TRP A 130 25.68 9.19 -10.62
C TRP A 130 25.94 8.06 -11.63
N ARG A 131 25.05 7.89 -12.62
CA ARG A 131 25.16 6.84 -13.64
C ARG A 131 25.87 7.27 -14.93
N GLN A 132 26.21 8.55 -15.04
CA GLN A 132 27.10 9.07 -16.09
C GLN A 132 28.56 8.90 -15.67
#